data_AF-A0A8I2Z5K1-F1
#
_entry.id   AF-A0A8I2Z5K1-F1
#
_cell.length_a   1.000
_cell.length_b   1.000
_cell.length_c   1.000
_cell.angle_alpha   90.00
_cell.angle_beta   90.00
_cell.angle_gamma   90.00
#
_symmetry.space_group_name_H-M   'P 1'
#
loop_
_entity.id
_entity.type
_entity.pdbx_description
1 polymer ?
#
loop_
_entity_poly.entity_id
_entity_poly.type
_entity_poly.pdbx_seq_one_letter_code
_entity_poly.pdbx_strand_id
1 'polypeptide(L)'
;MLVGEAFEDIVRSLSDSASYAALCAKVLPTLIAAFNTAAVTENDPLVTTAVELLTVLIEHGSEPLPAGFVAATLPKLNKVLMDSNEGEVLRPGSEAVKYLLQHDHHQVFAWNEDGKSGLEVCLRIIDRLLGSSIEDNSASEVGGLAVELVEKAGNERLGPFLPKLLEAVATRLASAEAAQFIQSLILVFARLSLTGAHDVVEFLSQIQINNESGLQVVMSKWLENSVNFAGYDEIRQNVIALSKLYSLNDPRLSQIQVRGELLPSSDEGKIMTRSRAKANPDKYTIVPATLKILKVLIEELLSASGVNNASTTAAAAAAAAREFEDEANDDDGWEDDPDTLDLSLGSTKDDLLSFIEASGNRQRDDETQAYLTEFFLRAAREDVANFKEWYGLLNAEEQGKLNELAQSAGHA
;
A
#
# COMPACT_ATOMS: atom_id res chain seq x y z
N MET A 1 -22.42 5.69 -8.88
CA MET A 1 -22.85 4.57 -8.03
C MET A 1 -23.72 3.56 -8.77
N LEU A 2 -25.02 3.76 -8.95
CA LEU A 2 -25.94 2.70 -9.44
C LEU A 2 -25.60 2.11 -10.83
N VAL A 3 -25.01 2.90 -11.73
CA VAL A 3 -24.57 2.44 -13.06
C VAL A 3 -23.26 1.65 -12.98
N GLY A 4 -22.34 2.05 -12.09
CA GLY A 4 -21.04 1.37 -11.92
C GLY A 4 -21.23 -0.01 -11.31
N GLU A 5 -22.00 -0.11 -10.22
CA GLU A 5 -22.33 -1.37 -9.54
C GLU A 5 -23.07 -2.33 -10.47
N ALA A 6 -24.10 -1.86 -11.18
CA ALA A 6 -24.83 -2.70 -12.13
C ALA A 6 -23.94 -3.17 -13.30
N PHE A 7 -23.00 -2.33 -13.74
CA PHE A 7 -22.06 -2.69 -14.78
C PHE A 7 -21.05 -3.73 -14.28
N GLU A 8 -20.51 -3.53 -13.09
CA GLU A 8 -19.62 -4.48 -12.42
C GLU A 8 -20.27 -5.85 -12.25
N ASP A 9 -21.51 -5.91 -11.76
CA ASP A 9 -22.29 -7.15 -11.64
C ASP A 9 -22.44 -7.86 -12.99
N ILE A 10 -22.70 -7.10 -14.06
CA ILE A 10 -22.80 -7.65 -15.42
C ILE A 10 -21.46 -8.24 -15.83
N VAL A 11 -20.34 -7.51 -15.70
CA VAL A 11 -19.02 -7.99 -16.14
C VAL A 11 -18.61 -9.21 -15.31
N ARG A 12 -18.78 -9.19 -13.98
CA ARG A 12 -18.49 -10.32 -13.08
C ARG A 12 -19.33 -11.56 -13.39
N SER A 13 -20.56 -11.39 -13.88
CA SER A 13 -21.43 -12.52 -14.24
C SER A 13 -20.99 -13.26 -15.51
N LEU A 14 -20.13 -12.65 -16.34
CA LEU A 14 -19.64 -13.25 -17.57
C LEU A 14 -18.46 -14.18 -17.27
N SER A 15 -18.75 -15.48 -17.22
CA SER A 15 -17.73 -16.51 -16.97
C SER A 15 -17.00 -17.00 -18.23
N ASP A 16 -17.49 -16.65 -19.43
CA ASP A 16 -16.93 -17.12 -20.70
C ASP A 16 -16.35 -15.98 -21.56
N SER A 17 -15.19 -16.26 -22.18
CA SER A 17 -14.44 -15.31 -23.01
C SER A 17 -15.23 -14.82 -24.24
N ALA A 18 -16.16 -15.62 -24.78
CA ALA A 18 -16.96 -15.23 -25.93
C ALA A 18 -18.02 -14.17 -25.56
N SER A 19 -18.70 -14.35 -24.43
CA SER A 19 -19.64 -13.38 -23.90
C SER A 19 -18.93 -12.09 -23.47
N TYR A 20 -17.76 -12.18 -22.85
CA TYR A 20 -16.93 -11.02 -22.53
C TYR A 20 -16.56 -10.24 -23.81
N ALA A 21 -16.05 -10.92 -24.84
CA ALA A 21 -15.73 -10.28 -26.12
C ALA A 21 -16.96 -9.62 -26.78
N ALA A 22 -18.14 -10.26 -26.69
CA ALA A 22 -19.38 -9.69 -27.19
C ALA A 22 -19.83 -8.44 -26.40
N LEU A 23 -19.59 -8.41 -25.09
CA LEU A 23 -19.81 -7.22 -24.26
C LEU A 23 -18.84 -6.10 -24.66
N CYS A 24 -17.55 -6.39 -24.77
CA CYS A 24 -16.54 -5.41 -25.22
C CYS A 24 -16.92 -4.81 -26.57
N ALA A 25 -17.35 -5.63 -27.54
CA ALA A 25 -17.77 -5.15 -28.85
C ALA A 25 -18.94 -4.15 -28.80
N LYS A 26 -19.80 -4.22 -27.77
CA LYS A 26 -20.94 -3.30 -27.59
C LYS A 26 -20.58 -2.06 -26.77
N VAL A 27 -19.78 -2.22 -25.72
CA VAL A 27 -19.54 -1.17 -24.72
C VAL A 27 -18.34 -0.28 -25.12
N LEU A 28 -17.29 -0.90 -25.66
CA LEU A 28 -16.03 -0.22 -25.94
C LEU A 28 -16.17 0.97 -26.92
N PRO A 29 -16.98 0.89 -28.01
CA PRO A 29 -17.19 2.05 -28.88
C PRO A 29 -17.78 3.25 -28.16
N THR A 30 -18.71 3.04 -27.22
CA THR A 30 -19.33 4.10 -26.43
C THR A 30 -18.34 4.73 -25.46
N LEU A 31 -17.54 3.91 -24.76
CA LEU A 31 -16.49 4.41 -23.86
C LEU A 31 -15.43 5.22 -24.63
N ILE A 32 -14.97 4.71 -25.78
CA ILE A 32 -14.01 5.43 -26.64
C ILE A 32 -14.60 6.74 -27.16
N ALA A 33 -15.89 6.77 -27.52
CA ALA A 33 -16.58 7.98 -27.93
C ALA A 33 -16.67 9.01 -26.79
N ALA A 34 -16.90 8.56 -25.55
CA ALA A 34 -16.89 9.41 -24.37
C ALA A 34 -15.51 10.06 -24.16
N PHE A 35 -14.42 9.29 -24.26
CA PHE A 35 -13.05 9.83 -24.19
C PHE A 35 -12.77 10.90 -25.26
N ASN A 36 -13.20 10.64 -26.50
CA ASN A 36 -12.97 11.60 -27.60
C ASN A 36 -13.82 12.87 -27.43
N THR A 37 -15.05 12.74 -26.95
CA THR A 37 -15.97 13.87 -26.76
C THR A 37 -15.51 14.74 -25.61
N ALA A 38 -15.16 14.14 -24.48
CA ALA A 38 -14.70 14.86 -23.31
C ALA A 38 -13.39 15.61 -23.56
N ALA A 39 -12.48 15.05 -24.36
CA ALA A 39 -11.27 15.75 -24.82
C ALA A 39 -11.56 16.98 -25.70
N VAL A 40 -12.74 17.09 -26.30
CA VAL A 40 -13.17 18.25 -27.11
C VAL A 40 -13.98 19.24 -26.29
N THR A 41 -14.73 18.77 -25.28
CA THR A 41 -15.66 19.58 -24.50
C THR A 41 -15.17 19.95 -23.11
N GLU A 42 -13.96 19.51 -22.72
CA GLU A 42 -13.40 19.68 -21.36
C GLU A 42 -14.40 19.20 -20.27
N ASN A 43 -15.10 18.09 -20.54
CA ASN A 43 -16.14 17.56 -19.66
C ASN A 43 -15.55 16.50 -18.71
N ASP A 44 -14.96 16.98 -17.62
CA ASP A 44 -14.23 16.15 -16.66
C ASP A 44 -15.08 15.01 -16.05
N PRO A 45 -16.35 15.21 -15.63
CA PRO A 45 -17.18 14.13 -15.08
C PRO A 45 -17.42 12.95 -16.05
N LEU A 46 -17.48 13.23 -17.36
CA LEU A 46 -17.65 12.19 -18.37
C LEU A 46 -16.36 11.36 -18.53
N VAL A 47 -15.18 11.99 -18.42
CA VAL A 47 -13.89 11.29 -18.43
C VAL A 47 -13.80 10.37 -17.22
N THR A 48 -14.05 10.89 -16.02
CA THR A 48 -13.99 10.12 -14.77
C THR A 48 -14.84 8.85 -14.88
N THR A 49 -16.12 9.00 -15.25
CA THR A 49 -17.04 7.86 -15.39
C THR A 49 -16.55 6.87 -16.47
N ALA A 50 -16.04 7.37 -17.60
CA ALA A 50 -15.54 6.51 -18.68
C ALA A 50 -14.29 5.72 -18.29
N VAL A 51 -13.39 6.32 -17.50
CA VAL A 51 -12.22 5.64 -16.94
C VAL A 51 -12.65 4.58 -15.94
N GLU A 52 -13.51 4.91 -14.97
CA GLU A 52 -14.01 3.96 -13.96
C GLU A 52 -14.66 2.73 -14.61
N LEU A 53 -15.59 2.93 -15.55
CA LEU A 53 -16.24 1.82 -16.25
C LEU A 53 -15.26 1.01 -17.10
N LEU A 54 -14.25 1.66 -17.68
CA LEU A 54 -13.20 0.95 -18.41
C LEU A 54 -12.33 0.12 -17.45
N THR A 55 -11.97 0.65 -16.29
CA THR A 55 -11.20 -0.06 -15.26
C THR A 55 -11.94 -1.31 -14.81
N VAL A 56 -13.23 -1.20 -14.45
CA VAL A 56 -14.07 -2.35 -14.07
C VAL A 56 -14.15 -3.39 -15.18
N LEU A 57 -14.28 -2.94 -16.44
CA LEU A 57 -14.31 -3.84 -17.59
C LEU A 57 -13.00 -4.63 -17.74
N ILE A 58 -11.85 -4.01 -17.45
CA ILE A 58 -10.52 -4.63 -17.60
C ILE A 58 -10.21 -5.51 -16.39
N GLU A 59 -10.52 -5.05 -15.17
CA GLU A 59 -10.30 -5.77 -13.92
C GLU A 59 -10.93 -7.17 -13.94
N HIS A 60 -12.18 -7.25 -14.39
CA HIS A 60 -12.91 -8.51 -14.56
C HIS A 60 -12.81 -9.05 -16.01
N GLY A 61 -11.72 -8.72 -16.69
CA GLY A 61 -11.45 -9.15 -18.06
C GLY A 61 -11.20 -10.66 -18.18
N SER A 62 -11.39 -11.19 -19.40
CA SER A 62 -10.94 -12.53 -19.72
C SER A 62 -9.41 -12.58 -19.87
N GLU A 63 -8.80 -13.69 -19.52
CA GLU A 63 -7.39 -13.99 -19.81
C GLU A 63 -7.28 -15.01 -20.96
N PRO A 64 -6.72 -14.66 -22.13
CA PRO A 64 -6.25 -13.33 -22.55
C PRO A 64 -7.40 -12.38 -22.94
N LEU A 65 -7.08 -11.09 -23.08
CA LEU A 65 -8.02 -10.08 -23.51
C LEU A 65 -8.40 -10.24 -25.00
N PRO A 66 -9.58 -9.74 -25.44
CA PRO A 66 -9.98 -9.79 -26.83
C PRO A 66 -8.95 -9.15 -27.77
N ALA A 67 -8.82 -9.68 -28.98
CA ALA A 67 -7.87 -9.17 -29.96
C ALA A 67 -8.17 -7.70 -30.30
N GLY A 68 -7.14 -6.84 -30.21
CA GLY A 68 -7.25 -5.41 -30.48
C GLY A 68 -7.85 -4.59 -29.33
N PHE A 69 -8.14 -5.22 -28.18
CA PHE A 69 -8.65 -4.52 -27.01
C PHE A 69 -7.64 -3.47 -26.50
N VAL A 70 -6.38 -3.87 -26.25
CA VAL A 70 -5.28 -2.97 -25.86
C VAL A 70 -5.08 -1.86 -26.88
N ALA A 71 -5.12 -2.20 -28.18
CA ALA A 71 -4.94 -1.20 -29.24
C ALA A 71 -6.04 -0.12 -29.24
N ALA A 72 -7.24 -0.45 -28.75
CA ALA A 72 -8.36 0.47 -28.66
C ALA A 72 -8.36 1.29 -27.35
N THR A 73 -7.82 0.75 -26.26
CA THR A 73 -7.90 1.34 -24.91
C THR A 73 -6.62 2.03 -24.45
N LEU A 74 -5.47 1.39 -24.62
CA LEU A 74 -4.18 1.89 -24.12
C LEU A 74 -3.83 3.30 -24.63
N PRO A 75 -4.05 3.67 -25.91
CA PRO A 75 -3.77 5.04 -26.37
C PRO A 75 -4.64 6.09 -25.67
N LYS A 76 -5.90 5.73 -25.35
CA LYS A 76 -6.86 6.62 -24.68
C LYS A 76 -6.52 6.79 -23.22
N LEU A 77 -6.23 5.68 -22.53
CA LEU A 77 -5.74 5.69 -21.15
C LEU A 77 -4.45 6.50 -21.04
N ASN A 78 -3.47 6.25 -21.91
CA ASN A 78 -2.23 7.03 -21.94
C ASN A 78 -2.48 8.52 -22.11
N LYS A 79 -3.33 8.93 -23.06
CA LYS A 79 -3.64 10.36 -23.24
C LYS A 79 -4.22 10.97 -21.97
N VAL A 80 -5.24 10.34 -21.41
CA VAL A 80 -5.94 10.83 -20.20
C VAL A 80 -4.98 10.89 -19.00
N LEU A 81 -4.16 9.86 -18.81
CA LEU A 81 -3.16 9.79 -17.74
C LEU A 81 -1.99 10.75 -17.93
N MET A 82 -1.74 11.26 -19.15
CA MET A 82 -0.71 12.25 -19.39
C MET A 82 -1.23 13.69 -19.29
N ASP A 83 -2.52 13.90 -19.56
CA ASP A 83 -3.14 15.22 -19.62
C ASP A 83 -3.82 15.64 -18.29
N SER A 84 -4.37 14.70 -17.52
CA SER A 84 -5.15 14.99 -16.30
C SER A 84 -4.30 15.07 -15.02
N ASN A 85 -4.69 15.92 -14.06
CA ASN A 85 -4.13 15.96 -12.70
C ASN A 85 -5.13 15.49 -11.63
N GLU A 86 -6.33 15.10 -12.05
CA GLU A 86 -7.42 14.73 -11.14
C GLU A 86 -7.24 13.31 -10.62
N GLY A 87 -7.22 13.15 -9.29
CA GLY A 87 -7.04 11.84 -8.64
C GLY A 87 -8.15 10.84 -8.96
N GLU A 88 -9.36 11.30 -9.27
CA GLU A 88 -10.48 10.47 -9.72
C GLU A 88 -10.26 9.88 -11.12
N VAL A 89 -9.35 10.45 -11.90
CA VAL A 89 -8.98 9.95 -13.23
C VAL A 89 -7.67 9.14 -13.15
N LEU A 90 -6.69 9.66 -12.41
CA LEU A 90 -5.35 9.08 -12.33
C LEU A 90 -5.32 7.73 -11.63
N ARG A 91 -6.06 7.56 -10.52
CA ARG A 91 -6.12 6.29 -9.79
C ARG A 91 -6.72 5.15 -10.63
N PRO A 92 -8.01 5.23 -11.06
CA PRO A 92 -8.61 4.14 -11.83
C PRO A 92 -7.94 3.97 -13.20
N GLY A 93 -7.41 5.04 -13.80
CA GLY A 93 -6.64 4.94 -15.05
C GLY A 93 -5.35 4.13 -14.88
N SER A 94 -4.63 4.33 -13.77
CA SER A 94 -3.42 3.56 -13.46
C SER A 94 -3.74 2.10 -13.19
N GLU A 95 -4.83 1.82 -12.47
CA GLU A 95 -5.33 0.46 -12.27
C GLU A 95 -5.75 -0.21 -13.56
N ALA A 96 -6.39 0.51 -14.49
CA ALA A 96 -6.74 -0.04 -15.80
C ALA A 96 -5.48 -0.51 -16.54
N VAL A 97 -4.40 0.27 -16.52
CA VAL A 97 -3.13 -0.13 -17.16
C VAL A 97 -2.48 -1.30 -16.43
N LYS A 98 -2.55 -1.33 -15.09
CA LYS A 98 -2.11 -2.47 -14.26
C LYS A 98 -2.85 -3.75 -14.68
N TYR A 99 -4.18 -3.71 -14.76
CA TYR A 99 -4.98 -4.87 -15.16
C TYR A 99 -4.78 -5.26 -16.63
N LEU A 100 -4.50 -4.33 -17.55
CA LEU A 100 -4.10 -4.66 -18.92
C LEU A 100 -2.82 -5.51 -18.95
N LEU A 101 -1.82 -5.17 -18.14
CA LEU A 101 -0.59 -5.94 -18.00
C LEU A 101 -0.85 -7.31 -17.34
N GLN A 102 -1.67 -7.33 -16.29
CA GLN A 102 -2.02 -8.56 -15.59
C GLN A 102 -2.67 -9.58 -16.52
N HIS A 103 -3.71 -9.16 -17.25
CA HIS A 103 -4.53 -10.02 -18.10
C HIS A 103 -3.89 -10.35 -19.46
N ASP A 104 -3.20 -9.41 -20.10
CA ASP A 104 -2.59 -9.63 -21.42
C ASP A 104 -1.35 -8.74 -21.68
N HIS A 105 -0.31 -8.91 -20.85
CA HIS A 105 1.01 -8.29 -21.08
C HIS A 105 1.59 -8.58 -22.46
N HIS A 106 1.26 -9.71 -23.09
CA HIS A 106 1.71 -10.02 -24.45
C HIS A 106 1.15 -9.03 -25.48
N GLN A 107 -0.16 -8.74 -25.42
CA GLN A 107 -0.78 -7.74 -26.28
C GLN A 107 -0.29 -6.33 -25.98
N VAL A 108 -0.03 -5.99 -24.71
CA VAL A 108 0.59 -4.70 -24.32
C VAL A 108 1.99 -4.55 -24.90
N PHE A 109 2.86 -5.54 -24.75
CA PHE A 109 4.24 -5.45 -25.25
C PHE A 109 4.36 -5.61 -26.77
N ALA A 110 3.38 -6.24 -27.42
CA ALA A 110 3.31 -6.31 -28.88
C ALA A 110 2.74 -5.02 -29.50
N TRP A 111 2.01 -4.20 -28.74
CA TRP A 111 1.44 -2.96 -29.22
C TRP A 111 2.51 -1.91 -29.52
N ASN A 112 2.37 -1.26 -30.68
CA ASN A 112 3.22 -0.17 -31.13
C ASN A 112 2.38 0.80 -31.97
N GLU A 113 2.40 2.08 -31.61
CA GLU A 113 1.77 3.16 -32.39
C GLU A 113 2.75 4.34 -32.49
N ASP A 114 2.94 4.84 -33.71
CA ASP A 114 3.87 5.95 -34.00
C ASP A 114 5.31 5.75 -33.45
N GLY A 115 5.77 4.50 -33.39
CA GLY A 115 7.10 4.15 -32.90
C GLY A 115 7.22 4.12 -31.38
N LYS A 116 6.12 4.31 -30.63
CA LYS A 116 6.07 4.14 -29.17
C LYS A 116 5.60 2.72 -28.86
N SER A 117 6.43 1.96 -28.15
CA SER A 117 6.04 0.64 -27.66
C SER A 117 5.11 0.75 -26.45
N GLY A 118 4.29 -0.28 -26.21
CA GLY A 118 3.45 -0.33 -25.00
C GLY A 118 4.26 -0.27 -23.70
N LEU A 119 5.45 -0.88 -23.70
CA LEU A 119 6.41 -0.77 -22.59
C LEU A 119 6.81 0.69 -22.33
N GLU A 120 7.19 1.43 -23.37
CA GLU A 120 7.55 2.85 -23.23
C GLU A 120 6.38 3.70 -22.75
N VAL A 121 5.15 3.39 -23.18
CA VAL A 121 3.94 4.06 -22.70
C VAL A 121 3.74 3.82 -21.22
N CYS A 122 3.80 2.57 -20.76
CA CYS A 122 3.68 2.26 -19.33
C CYS A 122 4.78 2.95 -18.50
N LEU A 123 6.03 2.94 -18.97
CA LEU A 123 7.15 3.62 -18.28
C LEU A 123 6.94 5.13 -18.17
N ARG A 124 6.42 5.79 -19.21
CA ARG A 124 6.14 7.23 -19.18
C ARG A 124 5.00 7.58 -18.23
N ILE A 125 3.96 6.74 -18.18
CA ILE A 125 2.86 6.90 -17.23
C ILE A 125 3.40 6.82 -15.80
N ILE A 126 4.20 5.80 -15.49
CA ILE A 126 4.78 5.63 -14.15
C ILE A 126 5.70 6.81 -13.81
N ASP A 127 6.60 7.21 -14.71
CA ASP A 127 7.52 8.34 -14.51
C ASP A 127 6.77 9.65 -14.21
N ARG A 128 5.66 9.92 -14.92
CA ARG A 128 4.80 11.08 -14.66
C ARG A 128 4.15 11.01 -13.28
N LEU A 129 3.56 9.87 -12.93
CA LEU A 129 2.82 9.71 -11.67
C LEU A 129 3.74 9.70 -10.44
N LEU A 130 4.99 9.28 -10.60
CA LEU A 130 6.04 9.43 -9.59
C LEU A 130 6.60 10.85 -9.51
N GLY A 131 6.27 11.72 -10.47
CA GLY A 131 6.72 13.10 -10.50
C GLY A 131 6.17 13.92 -9.33
N SER A 132 6.95 14.89 -8.85
CA SER A 132 6.55 15.77 -7.73
C SER A 132 5.39 16.72 -8.06
N SER A 133 4.96 16.78 -9.31
CA SER A 133 3.80 17.56 -9.74
C SER A 133 2.46 16.91 -9.41
N ILE A 134 2.46 15.60 -9.16
CA ILE A 134 1.25 14.86 -8.82
C ILE A 134 1.16 14.73 -7.29
N GLU A 135 -0.04 14.93 -6.74
CA GLU A 135 -0.30 14.72 -5.32
C GLU A 135 -0.24 13.22 -4.98
N ASP A 136 0.26 12.88 -3.78
CA ASP A 136 0.39 11.51 -3.31
C ASP A 136 -0.91 10.69 -3.42
N ASN A 137 -2.04 11.28 -3.03
CA ASN A 137 -3.34 10.59 -3.09
C ASN A 137 -3.73 10.23 -4.53
N SER A 138 -3.48 11.13 -5.48
CA SER A 138 -3.75 10.93 -6.90
C SER A 138 -2.84 9.89 -7.55
N ALA A 139 -1.65 9.66 -6.99
CA ALA A 139 -0.67 8.68 -7.46
C ALA A 139 -0.69 7.35 -6.68
N SER A 140 -1.63 7.15 -5.76
CA SER A 140 -1.71 5.98 -4.87
C SER A 140 -1.61 4.62 -5.58
N GLU A 141 -2.09 4.51 -6.82
CA GLU A 141 -2.10 3.26 -7.61
C GLU A 141 -0.84 3.00 -8.44
N VAL A 142 0.10 3.96 -8.48
CA VAL A 142 1.29 3.84 -9.34
C VAL A 142 2.23 2.72 -8.92
N GLY A 143 2.32 2.42 -7.61
CA GLY A 143 3.16 1.34 -7.10
C GLY A 143 2.73 -0.01 -7.64
N GLY A 144 1.43 -0.31 -7.57
CA GLY A 144 0.85 -1.54 -8.14
C GLY A 144 1.13 -1.69 -9.64
N LEU A 145 0.96 -0.61 -10.41
CA LEU A 145 1.32 -0.58 -11.83
C LEU A 145 2.82 -0.84 -12.07
N ALA A 146 3.69 -0.20 -11.29
CA ALA A 146 5.14 -0.36 -11.41
C ALA A 146 5.57 -1.79 -11.11
N VAL A 147 5.01 -2.43 -10.08
CA VAL A 147 5.28 -3.85 -9.80
C VAL A 147 4.85 -4.72 -10.96
N GLU A 148 3.59 -4.61 -11.38
CA GLU A 148 3.02 -5.47 -12.41
C GLU A 148 3.85 -5.37 -13.70
N LEU A 149 4.30 -4.16 -14.05
CA LEU A 149 5.19 -3.95 -15.19
C LEU A 149 6.51 -4.68 -15.01
N VAL A 150 7.14 -4.60 -13.83
CA VAL A 150 8.43 -5.26 -13.56
C VAL A 150 8.32 -6.77 -13.58
N GLU A 151 7.26 -7.33 -13.02
CA GLU A 151 7.00 -8.78 -13.00
C GLU A 151 6.73 -9.32 -14.41
N LYS A 152 5.89 -8.65 -15.20
CA LYS A 152 5.50 -9.13 -16.53
C LYS A 152 6.53 -8.85 -17.61
N ALA A 153 7.22 -7.70 -17.56
CA ALA A 153 8.26 -7.39 -18.54
C ALA A 153 9.55 -8.18 -18.25
N GLY A 154 9.86 -8.39 -16.96
CA GLY A 154 11.08 -9.03 -16.51
C GLY A 154 12.34 -8.22 -16.84
N ASN A 155 13.49 -8.73 -16.37
CA ASN A 155 14.77 -8.07 -16.56
C ASN A 155 15.19 -7.97 -18.05
N GLU A 156 14.79 -8.93 -18.88
CA GLU A 156 15.17 -8.98 -20.30
C GLU A 156 14.57 -7.83 -21.12
N ARG A 157 13.29 -7.48 -20.88
CA ARG A 157 12.62 -6.41 -21.63
C ARG A 157 12.87 -5.04 -21.03
N LEU A 158 12.97 -4.95 -19.70
CA LEU A 158 13.23 -3.67 -19.04
C LEU A 158 14.68 -3.24 -19.19
N GLY A 159 15.63 -4.17 -19.18
CA GLY A 159 17.07 -3.90 -19.36
C GLY A 159 17.53 -2.63 -18.64
N PRO A 160 17.91 -1.55 -19.36
CA PRO A 160 18.42 -0.31 -18.76
C PRO A 160 17.36 0.56 -18.07
N PHE A 161 16.06 0.28 -18.24
CA PHE A 161 14.97 1.05 -17.65
C PHE A 161 14.65 0.63 -16.21
N LEU A 162 14.92 -0.63 -15.84
CA LEU A 162 14.63 -1.13 -14.49
C LEU A 162 15.34 -0.31 -13.39
N PRO A 163 16.66 -0.06 -13.46
CA PRO A 163 17.33 0.75 -12.44
C PRO A 163 16.72 2.15 -12.29
N LYS A 164 16.40 2.81 -13.42
CA LYS A 164 15.82 4.16 -13.42
C LYS A 164 14.42 4.18 -12.79
N LEU A 165 13.61 3.17 -13.10
CA LEU A 165 12.27 3.03 -12.54
C LEU A 165 12.35 2.87 -11.01
N LEU A 166 13.21 1.98 -10.52
CA LEU A 166 13.36 1.75 -9.08
C LEU A 166 13.98 2.95 -8.36
N GLU A 167 14.90 3.67 -9.00
CA GLU A 167 15.45 4.93 -8.48
C GLU A 167 14.36 6.01 -8.37
N ALA A 168 13.47 6.13 -9.37
CA ALA A 168 12.35 7.05 -9.33
C ALA A 168 11.36 6.71 -8.20
N VAL A 169 11.02 5.42 -8.03
CA VAL A 169 10.17 4.94 -6.92
C VAL A 169 10.81 5.25 -5.57
N ALA A 170 12.10 4.96 -5.39
CA ALA A 170 12.81 5.24 -4.14
C ALA A 170 12.89 6.75 -3.84
N THR A 171 13.16 7.57 -4.86
CA THR A 171 13.21 9.04 -4.73
C THR A 171 11.85 9.59 -4.35
N ARG A 172 10.77 9.08 -4.96
CA ARG A 172 9.41 9.49 -4.65
C ARG A 172 8.98 9.04 -3.25
N LEU A 173 9.38 7.85 -2.81
CA LEU A 173 9.12 7.36 -1.46
C LEU A 173 9.76 8.26 -0.37
N ALA A 174 10.90 8.88 -0.68
CA ALA A 174 11.60 9.76 0.25
C ALA A 174 10.77 11.00 0.63
N SER A 175 10.01 11.55 -0.31
CA SER A 175 9.18 12.75 -0.12
C SER A 175 7.70 12.46 0.12
N ALA A 176 7.26 11.20 -0.02
CA ALA A 176 5.88 10.81 0.20
C ALA A 176 5.44 10.98 1.67
N GLU A 177 4.23 11.49 1.87
CA GLU A 177 3.60 11.75 3.17
C GLU A 177 2.31 10.94 3.36
N ALA A 178 1.57 10.64 2.28
CA ALA A 178 0.32 9.88 2.40
C ALA A 178 0.58 8.38 2.63
N ALA A 179 -0.05 7.80 3.66
CA ALA A 179 0.19 6.41 4.09
C ALA A 179 -0.09 5.37 2.98
N GLN A 180 -1.21 5.51 2.26
CA GLN A 180 -1.56 4.61 1.16
C GLN A 180 -0.54 4.66 0.02
N PHE A 181 -0.04 5.86 -0.30
CA PHE A 181 0.97 6.02 -1.34
C PHE A 181 2.33 5.46 -0.91
N ILE A 182 2.72 5.71 0.34
CA ILE A 182 3.93 5.11 0.95
C ILE A 182 3.85 3.58 0.88
N GLN A 183 2.72 2.99 1.29
CA GLN A 183 2.49 1.54 1.19
C GLN A 183 2.64 1.05 -0.26
N SER A 184 1.98 1.71 -1.21
CA SER A 184 2.04 1.35 -2.63
C SER A 184 3.47 1.33 -3.17
N LEU A 185 4.28 2.34 -2.85
CA LEU A 185 5.69 2.41 -3.27
C LEU A 185 6.58 1.38 -2.58
N ILE A 186 6.36 1.13 -1.28
CA ILE A 186 7.10 0.11 -0.54
C ILE A 186 6.83 -1.28 -1.09
N LEU A 187 5.58 -1.58 -1.47
CA LEU A 187 5.21 -2.89 -2.01
C LEU A 187 5.96 -3.24 -3.29
N VAL A 188 6.45 -2.24 -4.04
CA VAL A 188 7.37 -2.45 -5.16
C VAL A 188 8.65 -3.15 -4.71
N PHE A 189 9.30 -2.64 -3.66
CA PHE A 189 10.51 -3.25 -3.10
C PHE A 189 10.22 -4.54 -2.35
N ALA A 190 9.05 -4.65 -1.70
CA ALA A 190 8.62 -5.86 -1.03
C ALA A 190 8.50 -7.04 -2.01
N ARG A 191 7.74 -6.85 -3.11
CA ARG A 191 7.54 -7.90 -4.12
C ARG A 191 8.84 -8.28 -4.83
N LEU A 192 9.70 -7.29 -5.16
CA LEU A 192 11.03 -7.59 -5.68
C LEU A 192 11.88 -8.41 -4.71
N SER A 193 11.81 -8.11 -3.41
CA SER A 193 12.53 -8.85 -2.38
C SER A 193 12.03 -10.29 -2.21
N LEU A 194 10.79 -10.60 -2.66
CA LEU A 194 10.32 -11.98 -2.71
C LEU A 194 11.13 -12.83 -3.70
N THR A 195 11.58 -12.24 -4.80
CA THR A 195 12.34 -12.96 -5.84
C THR A 195 13.84 -12.81 -5.66
N GLY A 196 14.32 -11.62 -5.28
CA GLY A 196 15.75 -11.29 -5.20
C GLY A 196 16.08 -10.27 -4.12
N ALA A 197 15.90 -10.62 -2.84
CA ALA A 197 16.19 -9.73 -1.72
C ALA A 197 17.64 -9.17 -1.72
N HIS A 198 18.63 -10.00 -2.08
CA HIS A 198 20.02 -9.56 -2.19
C HIS A 198 20.19 -8.46 -3.25
N ASP A 199 19.57 -8.64 -4.41
CA ASP A 199 19.70 -7.69 -5.53
C ASP A 199 19.03 -6.35 -5.20
N VAL A 200 17.92 -6.37 -4.45
CA VAL A 200 17.27 -5.15 -3.94
C VAL A 200 18.21 -4.40 -2.99
N VAL A 201 18.84 -5.09 -2.03
CA VAL A 201 19.78 -4.46 -1.08
C VAL A 201 21.00 -3.91 -1.83
N GLU A 202 21.55 -4.66 -2.78
CA GLU A 202 22.67 -4.23 -3.61
C GLU A 202 22.32 -2.97 -4.40
N PHE A 203 21.20 -3.00 -5.14
CA PHE A 203 20.72 -1.86 -5.92
C PHE A 203 20.50 -0.61 -5.05
N LEU A 204 19.74 -0.74 -3.96
CA LEU A 204 19.44 0.40 -3.08
C LEU A 204 20.69 0.96 -2.38
N SER A 205 21.72 0.14 -2.18
CA SER A 205 22.98 0.60 -1.62
C SER A 205 23.82 1.43 -2.61
N GLN A 206 23.62 1.23 -3.92
CA GLN A 206 24.35 1.94 -4.98
C GLN A 206 23.73 3.30 -5.33
N ILE A 207 22.44 3.51 -5.04
CA ILE A 207 21.77 4.79 -5.29
C ILE A 207 21.95 5.76 -4.11
N GLN A 208 21.93 7.06 -4.41
CA GLN A 208 21.93 8.12 -3.40
C GLN A 208 20.71 9.02 -3.56
N ILE A 209 20.02 9.26 -2.45
CA ILE A 209 18.82 10.10 -2.38
C ILE A 209 19.05 11.12 -1.28
N ASN A 210 19.01 12.41 -1.60
CA ASN A 210 19.19 13.51 -0.64
C ASN A 210 20.49 13.40 0.20
N ASN A 211 21.59 12.93 -0.40
CA ASN A 211 22.90 12.66 0.24
C ASN A 211 22.90 11.48 1.25
N GLU A 212 21.83 10.70 1.32
CA GLU A 212 21.78 9.43 2.05
C GLU A 212 21.80 8.25 1.07
N SER A 213 22.19 7.06 1.55
CA SER A 213 22.03 5.84 0.75
C SER A 213 20.55 5.57 0.53
N GLY A 214 20.15 5.19 -0.70
CA GLY A 214 18.75 4.84 -0.96
C GLY A 214 18.26 3.69 -0.07
N LEU A 215 19.15 2.77 0.31
CA LEU A 215 18.84 1.71 1.26
C LEU A 215 18.42 2.28 2.62
N GLN A 216 19.10 3.31 3.12
CA GLN A 216 18.73 3.96 4.39
C GLN A 216 17.35 4.62 4.27
N VAL A 217 17.10 5.36 3.19
CA VAL A 217 15.83 6.07 2.97
C VAL A 217 14.66 5.09 2.86
N VAL A 218 14.78 4.09 2.00
CA VAL A 218 13.74 3.09 1.77
C VAL A 218 13.50 2.27 3.03
N MET A 219 14.54 1.76 3.70
CA MET A 219 14.37 0.95 4.91
C MET A 219 13.77 1.75 6.08
N SER A 220 14.13 3.04 6.22
CA SER A 220 13.54 3.88 7.26
C SER A 220 12.04 4.09 7.03
N LYS A 221 11.65 4.52 5.81
CA LYS A 221 10.23 4.68 5.46
C LYS A 221 9.46 3.37 5.53
N TRP A 222 10.07 2.27 5.08
CA TRP A 222 9.47 0.95 5.09
C TRP A 222 9.16 0.48 6.51
N LEU A 223 10.15 0.50 7.41
CA LEU A 223 9.98 -0.01 8.77
C LEU A 223 9.14 0.90 9.66
N GLU A 224 9.10 2.21 9.37
CA GLU A 224 8.23 3.15 10.08
C GLU A 224 6.74 2.99 9.69
N ASN A 225 6.44 2.58 8.45
CA ASN A 225 5.07 2.54 7.94
C ASN A 225 4.48 1.13 7.83
N SER A 226 5.26 0.05 7.98
CA SER A 226 4.79 -1.34 7.83
C SER A 226 3.59 -1.68 8.71
N VAL A 227 3.54 -1.13 9.93
CA VAL A 227 2.46 -1.34 10.90
C VAL A 227 1.14 -0.66 10.53
N ASN A 228 1.18 0.29 9.58
CA ASN A 228 0.01 0.99 9.08
C ASN A 228 -0.53 0.38 7.78
N PHE A 229 0.07 -0.72 7.29
CA PHE A 229 -0.35 -1.32 6.04
C PHE A 229 -1.75 -1.93 6.15
N ALA A 230 -2.52 -1.80 5.07
CA ALA A 230 -3.84 -2.40 4.92
C ALA A 230 -3.86 -3.42 3.79
N GLY A 231 -4.73 -4.42 3.89
CA GLY A 231 -4.88 -5.50 2.90
C GLY A 231 -4.12 -6.77 3.29
N TYR A 232 -4.81 -7.91 3.31
CA TYR A 232 -4.24 -9.18 3.77
C TYR A 232 -3.08 -9.65 2.89
N ASP A 233 -3.26 -9.56 1.57
CA ASP A 233 -2.24 -10.01 0.61
C ASP A 233 -1.01 -9.09 0.66
N GLU A 234 -1.21 -7.79 0.77
CA GLU A 234 -0.16 -6.78 0.89
C GLU A 234 0.64 -6.96 2.19
N ILE A 235 -0.04 -7.12 3.32
CA ILE A 235 0.59 -7.35 4.62
C ILE A 235 1.41 -8.65 4.58
N ARG A 236 0.84 -9.72 4.01
CA ARG A 236 1.54 -11.00 3.90
C ARG A 236 2.78 -10.92 3.02
N GLN A 237 2.67 -10.31 1.84
CA GLN A 237 3.82 -10.09 0.96
C GLN A 237 4.91 -9.27 1.66
N ASN A 238 4.51 -8.22 2.39
CA ASN A 238 5.41 -7.40 3.17
C ASN A 238 6.16 -8.21 4.25
N VAL A 239 5.43 -9.01 5.04
CA VAL A 239 5.98 -9.89 6.09
C VAL A 239 6.98 -10.88 5.50
N ILE A 240 6.63 -11.55 4.40
CA ILE A 240 7.52 -12.51 3.74
C ILE A 240 8.78 -11.78 3.22
N ALA A 241 8.63 -10.61 2.61
CA ALA A 241 9.76 -9.82 2.11
C ALA A 241 10.71 -9.40 3.25
N LEU A 242 10.18 -8.88 4.35
CA LEU A 242 10.96 -8.49 5.53
C LEU A 242 11.68 -9.69 6.18
N SER A 243 11.02 -10.85 6.25
CA SER A 243 11.64 -12.08 6.77
C SER A 243 12.81 -12.57 5.89
N LYS A 244 12.71 -12.41 4.56
CA LYS A 244 13.79 -12.70 3.62
C LYS A 244 14.95 -11.72 3.78
N LEU A 245 14.68 -10.42 3.88
CA LEU A 245 15.69 -9.39 4.12
C LEU A 245 16.43 -9.63 5.44
N TYR A 246 15.72 -10.00 6.50
CA TYR A 246 16.33 -10.39 7.78
C TYR A 246 17.27 -11.59 7.60
N SER A 247 16.79 -12.63 6.91
CA SER A 247 17.53 -13.88 6.71
C SER A 247 18.81 -13.72 5.88
N LEU A 248 18.95 -12.63 5.11
CA LEU A 248 20.19 -12.33 4.38
C LEU A 248 21.39 -12.10 5.31
N ASN A 249 21.14 -11.63 6.55
CA ASN A 249 22.18 -11.22 7.49
C ASN A 249 23.19 -10.21 6.88
N ASP A 250 22.70 -9.29 6.05
CA ASP A 250 23.56 -8.31 5.36
C ASP A 250 24.04 -7.22 6.35
N PRO A 251 25.36 -6.99 6.49
CA PRO A 251 25.89 -5.99 7.39
C PRO A 251 25.38 -4.57 7.12
N ARG A 252 25.06 -4.23 5.87
CA ARG A 252 24.54 -2.91 5.49
C ARG A 252 23.20 -2.65 6.17
N LEU A 253 22.33 -3.66 6.28
CA LEU A 253 21.06 -3.53 6.99
C LEU A 253 21.26 -3.30 8.49
N SER A 254 22.23 -3.98 9.11
CA SER A 254 22.51 -3.80 10.55
C SER A 254 23.08 -2.43 10.91
N GLN A 255 23.70 -1.74 9.96
CA GLN A 255 24.28 -0.41 10.16
C GLN A 255 23.25 0.70 10.08
N ILE A 256 22.15 0.48 9.36
CA ILE A 256 21.08 1.47 9.19
C ILE A 256 20.38 1.70 10.53
N GLN A 257 20.25 2.96 10.91
CA GLN A 257 19.58 3.39 12.12
C GLN A 257 18.18 3.91 11.78
N VAL A 258 17.15 3.34 12.39
CA VAL A 258 15.74 3.71 12.16
C VAL A 258 15.05 4.07 13.46
N ARG A 259 13.92 4.77 13.37
CA ARG A 259 13.09 5.09 14.54
C ARG A 259 12.45 3.82 15.10
N GLY A 260 12.65 3.62 16.40
CA GLY A 260 12.08 2.54 17.18
C GLY A 260 10.79 2.97 17.89
N GLU A 261 10.70 2.65 19.17
CA GLU A 261 9.57 2.98 20.04
C GLU A 261 9.60 4.44 20.50
N LEU A 262 8.41 5.02 20.71
CA LEU A 262 8.23 6.33 21.32
C LEU A 262 8.69 6.28 22.79
N LEU A 263 9.59 7.18 23.15
CA LEU A 263 10.03 7.32 24.54
C LEU A 263 8.93 8.00 25.37
N PRO A 264 8.67 7.53 26.59
CA PRO A 264 7.71 8.18 27.48
C PRO A 264 8.12 9.63 27.69
N SER A 265 7.21 10.55 27.40
CA SER A 265 7.44 11.97 27.66
C SER A 265 7.44 12.21 29.17
N SER A 266 8.23 13.17 29.63
CA SER A 266 8.41 13.50 31.05
C SER A 266 7.13 13.95 31.79
N ASP A 267 6.00 14.04 31.08
CA ASP A 267 4.69 14.55 31.54
C ASP A 267 3.60 13.45 31.46
N GLU A 268 3.93 12.21 31.83
CA GLU A 268 2.94 11.13 31.96
C GLU A 268 1.76 11.57 32.87
N GLY A 269 0.55 11.59 32.30
CA GLY A 269 -0.71 11.85 33.02
C GLY A 269 -1.32 13.25 32.85
N LYS A 270 -0.71 14.16 32.08
CA LYS A 270 -1.32 15.45 31.70
C LYS A 270 -1.84 15.43 30.27
N ILE A 271 -3.01 16.03 30.05
CA ILE A 271 -3.57 16.23 28.71
C ILE A 271 -2.55 16.98 27.85
N MET A 272 -2.14 16.34 26.75
CA MET A 272 -1.18 16.86 25.79
C MET A 272 -1.94 17.64 24.72
N THR A 273 -2.00 18.97 24.89
CA THR A 273 -2.61 19.85 23.89
C THR A 273 -1.64 20.12 22.72
N ARG A 274 -2.16 20.49 21.55
CA ARG A 274 -1.37 20.75 20.32
C ARG A 274 -0.20 21.73 20.54
N SER A 275 -0.36 22.71 21.43
CA SER A 275 0.69 23.67 21.80
C SER A 275 1.80 23.07 22.67
N ARG A 276 1.49 22.06 23.51
CA ARG A 276 2.48 21.34 24.33
C ARG A 276 3.27 20.30 23.53
N ALA A 277 2.62 19.60 22.59
CA ALA A 277 3.32 18.70 21.66
C ALA A 277 4.36 19.46 20.81
N LYS A 278 4.07 20.71 20.44
CA LYS A 278 5.04 21.59 19.75
C LYS A 278 6.21 22.03 20.65
N ALA A 279 6.00 22.12 21.96
CA ALA A 279 7.01 22.52 22.93
C ALA A 279 7.88 21.35 23.43
N ASN A 280 7.32 20.14 23.47
CA ASN A 280 8.00 18.88 23.77
C ASN A 280 7.74 17.89 22.62
N PRO A 281 8.53 17.93 21.54
CA PRO A 281 8.37 17.00 20.43
C PRO A 281 8.65 15.57 20.88
N ASP A 282 7.89 14.64 20.31
CA ASP A 282 8.02 13.20 20.50
C ASP A 282 9.45 12.73 20.24
N LYS A 283 10.03 12.00 21.20
CA LYS A 283 11.37 11.42 21.08
C LYS A 283 11.23 9.94 20.84
N TYR A 284 11.90 9.43 19.82
CA TYR A 284 11.91 8.01 19.50
C TYR A 284 13.26 7.42 19.89
N THR A 285 13.26 6.14 20.27
CA THR A 285 14.48 5.35 20.31
C THR A 285 15.05 5.21 18.89
N ILE A 286 16.37 5.04 18.79
CA ILE A 286 17.04 4.77 17.53
C ILE A 286 17.59 3.35 17.62
N VAL A 287 17.20 2.49 16.68
CA VAL A 287 17.56 1.07 16.67
C VAL A 287 18.09 0.65 15.30
N PRO A 288 18.94 -0.40 15.24
CA PRO A 288 19.34 -1.01 13.98
C PRO A 288 18.14 -1.51 13.17
N ALA A 289 18.17 -1.34 11.85
CA ALA A 289 17.08 -1.78 10.97
C ALA A 289 16.81 -3.28 11.09
N THR A 290 17.85 -4.11 11.21
CA THR A 290 17.72 -5.56 11.45
C THR A 290 16.90 -5.88 12.72
N LEU A 291 17.10 -5.12 13.80
CA LEU A 291 16.31 -5.28 15.02
C LEU A 291 14.87 -4.79 14.82
N LYS A 292 14.68 -3.65 14.15
CA LYS A 292 13.34 -3.13 13.88
C LYS A 292 12.54 -4.05 12.96
N ILE A 293 13.17 -4.73 12.00
CA ILE A 293 12.52 -5.78 11.19
C ILE A 293 11.91 -6.86 12.10
N LEU A 294 12.68 -7.38 13.07
CA LEU A 294 12.16 -8.37 14.01
C LEU A 294 10.98 -7.84 14.82
N LYS A 295 11.09 -6.62 15.35
CA LYS A 295 9.99 -5.97 16.10
C LYS A 295 8.72 -5.85 15.26
N VAL A 296 8.83 -5.40 14.02
CA VAL A 296 7.71 -5.32 13.07
C VAL A 296 7.10 -6.71 12.82
N LEU A 297 7.92 -7.74 12.58
CA LEU A 297 7.41 -9.11 12.37
C LEU A 297 6.68 -9.67 13.61
N ILE A 298 7.12 -9.32 14.83
CA ILE A 298 6.44 -9.69 16.08
C ILE A 298 5.10 -8.94 16.20
N GLU A 299 5.09 -7.65 15.89
CA GLU A 299 3.87 -6.83 15.91
C GLU A 299 2.83 -7.30 14.89
N GLU A 300 3.26 -7.71 13.70
CA GLU A 300 2.39 -8.33 12.69
C GLU A 300 1.86 -9.69 13.16
N LEU A 301 2.66 -10.48 13.88
CA LEU A 301 2.17 -11.73 14.47
C LEU A 301 1.09 -11.49 15.53
N LEU A 302 1.24 -10.44 16.35
CA LEU A 302 0.24 -10.05 17.35
C LEU A 302 -1.04 -9.53 16.70
N SER A 303 -0.90 -8.79 15.62
CA SER A 303 -2.02 -8.30 14.82
C SER A 303 -2.76 -9.46 14.14
N ALA A 304 -2.02 -10.34 13.46
CA ALA A 304 -2.57 -11.51 12.76
C ALA A 304 -3.23 -12.52 13.71
N SER A 305 -2.75 -12.66 14.95
CA SER A 305 -3.38 -13.52 15.97
C SER A 305 -4.63 -12.89 16.63
N GLY A 306 -4.98 -11.66 16.27
CA GLY A 306 -6.12 -10.92 16.83
C GLY A 306 -5.90 -10.40 18.25
N VAL A 307 -4.68 -10.46 18.77
CA VAL A 307 -4.33 -10.00 20.13
C VAL A 307 -4.32 -8.48 20.21
N ASN A 308 -3.90 -7.79 19.14
CA ASN A 308 -3.91 -6.32 19.09
C ASN A 308 -5.32 -5.73 18.99
N ASN A 309 -6.33 -6.47 18.51
CA ASN A 309 -7.67 -5.94 18.29
C ASN A 309 -8.34 -5.39 19.56
N ALA A 310 -7.93 -5.83 20.76
CA ALA A 310 -8.47 -5.30 22.02
C ALA A 310 -7.79 -3.99 22.46
N SER A 311 -6.49 -3.81 22.20
CA SER A 311 -5.72 -2.64 22.67
C SER A 311 -5.86 -1.45 21.72
N THR A 312 -5.86 -1.67 20.40
CA THR A 312 -6.06 -0.62 19.40
C THR A 312 -7.51 -0.12 19.38
N THR A 313 -8.50 -1.00 19.57
CA THR A 313 -9.91 -0.57 19.71
C THR A 313 -10.11 0.28 20.97
N ALA A 314 -9.46 -0.07 22.07
CA ALA A 314 -9.51 0.75 23.29
C ALA A 314 -8.77 2.09 23.13
N ALA A 315 -7.64 2.11 22.41
CA ALA A 315 -6.89 3.33 22.14
C ALA A 315 -7.58 4.26 21.13
N ALA A 316 -8.21 3.71 20.08
CA ALA A 316 -9.01 4.45 19.11
C ALA A 316 -10.30 4.99 19.74
N ALA A 317 -10.98 4.20 20.58
CA ALA A 317 -12.11 4.68 21.37
C ALA A 317 -11.70 5.79 22.36
N ALA A 318 -10.51 5.69 22.95
CA ALA A 318 -9.98 6.74 23.83
C ALA A 318 -9.53 7.99 23.05
N ALA A 319 -9.07 7.86 21.81
CA ALA A 319 -8.73 8.99 20.94
C ALA A 319 -9.97 9.71 20.43
N ALA A 320 -10.99 8.98 19.98
CA ALA A 320 -12.29 9.53 19.58
C ALA A 320 -13.01 10.22 20.76
N ALA A 321 -12.92 9.66 21.97
CA ALA A 321 -13.42 10.32 23.17
C ALA A 321 -12.68 11.63 23.51
N ARG A 322 -11.36 11.72 23.22
CA ARG A 322 -10.57 12.94 23.41
C ARG A 322 -10.87 14.02 22.38
N GLU A 323 -11.19 13.64 21.15
CA GLU A 323 -11.54 14.58 20.08
C GLU A 323 -12.90 15.25 20.35
N PHE A 324 -13.84 14.54 20.99
CA PHE A 324 -15.12 15.10 21.47
C PHE A 324 -15.01 15.94 22.75
N GLU A 325 -14.02 15.67 23.63
CA GLU A 325 -13.79 16.51 24.83
C GLU A 325 -13.16 17.88 24.49
N ASP A 326 -12.44 18.01 23.37
CA ASP A 326 -11.82 19.26 22.92
C ASP A 326 -12.84 20.28 22.36
N GLU A 327 -14.04 19.86 21.94
CA GLU A 327 -15.14 20.77 21.51
C GLU A 327 -16.03 21.25 22.66
N ALA A 328 -15.89 20.69 23.87
CA ALA A 328 -16.77 21.00 25.00
C ALA A 328 -16.32 22.20 25.86
N ASN A 329 -15.28 22.93 25.47
CA ASN A 329 -14.68 23.97 26.34
C ASN A 329 -14.43 25.33 25.67
N ASP A 330 -15.05 25.62 24.53
CA ASP A 330 -15.30 27.00 24.11
C ASP A 330 -16.73 27.38 24.51
N ASP A 331 -16.83 27.95 25.71
CA ASP A 331 -17.96 28.72 26.21
C ASP A 331 -18.10 30.00 25.36
N ASP A 332 -18.83 29.91 24.24
CA ASP A 332 -19.40 31.08 23.54
C ASP A 332 -20.61 30.69 22.65
N GLY A 333 -21.76 30.57 23.31
CA GLY A 333 -23.11 30.94 22.84
C GLY A 333 -23.53 30.61 21.40
N TRP A 334 -24.19 29.46 21.23
CA TRP A 334 -25.26 29.30 20.23
C TRP A 334 -26.45 28.58 20.87
N GLU A 335 -27.55 29.34 21.03
CA GLU A 335 -28.89 28.88 21.41
C GLU A 335 -29.44 27.85 20.41
N ASP A 336 -30.03 26.78 20.95
CA ASP A 336 -31.07 25.93 20.36
C ASP A 336 -30.84 25.32 18.95
N ASP A 337 -30.12 24.18 18.91
CA ASP A 337 -30.34 23.13 17.89
C ASP A 337 -30.69 21.80 18.59
N PRO A 338 -31.83 21.15 18.28
CA PRO A 338 -32.26 19.90 18.91
C PRO A 338 -31.50 18.65 18.40
N ASP A 339 -30.41 18.81 17.67
CA ASP A 339 -29.56 17.73 17.13
C ASP A 339 -28.27 17.53 17.95
N THR A 340 -28.35 17.73 19.28
CA THR A 340 -27.31 17.20 20.17
C THR A 340 -27.45 15.68 20.24
N LEU A 341 -26.54 14.97 19.56
CA LEU A 341 -26.43 13.52 19.58
C LEU A 341 -26.30 13.01 21.02
N ASP A 342 -27.42 12.48 21.55
CA ASP A 342 -27.49 11.89 22.88
C ASP A 342 -26.74 10.55 22.91
N LEU A 343 -25.50 10.58 23.43
CA LEU A 343 -24.62 9.42 23.64
C LEU A 343 -25.15 8.44 24.71
N SER A 344 -26.33 8.68 25.29
CA SER A 344 -27.04 7.74 26.18
C SER A 344 -27.71 6.58 25.42
N LEU A 345 -27.91 6.73 24.10
CA LEU A 345 -28.59 5.72 23.29
C LEU A 345 -27.60 4.69 22.75
N GLY A 346 -27.69 3.45 23.25
CA GLY A 346 -26.81 2.32 22.90
C GLY A 346 -26.75 1.94 21.41
N SER A 347 -27.52 2.57 20.53
CA SER A 347 -27.44 2.39 19.07
C SER A 347 -26.24 3.10 18.43
N THR A 348 -25.77 4.23 18.99
CA THR A 348 -24.60 4.95 18.45
C THR A 348 -23.30 4.18 18.66
N LYS A 349 -23.26 3.30 19.66
CA LYS A 349 -22.12 2.43 19.92
C LYS A 349 -21.98 1.35 18.85
N ASP A 350 -23.09 0.76 18.39
CA ASP A 350 -23.08 -0.22 17.30
C ASP A 350 -22.78 0.45 15.95
N ASP A 351 -23.28 1.67 15.71
CA ASP A 351 -22.92 2.43 14.51
C ASP A 351 -21.45 2.88 14.53
N LEU A 352 -20.92 3.33 15.69
CA LEU A 352 -19.48 3.64 15.85
C LEU A 352 -18.61 2.38 15.76
N LEU A 353 -19.05 1.24 16.31
CA LEU A 353 -18.37 -0.04 16.16
C LEU A 353 -18.38 -0.48 14.70
N SER A 354 -19.48 -0.28 13.97
CA SER A 354 -19.55 -0.56 12.54
C SER A 354 -18.65 0.36 11.72
N PHE A 355 -18.47 1.62 12.13
CA PHE A 355 -17.56 2.56 11.49
C PHE A 355 -16.09 2.22 11.78
N ILE A 356 -15.79 1.71 12.98
CA ILE A 356 -14.46 1.20 13.38
C ILE A 356 -14.16 -0.13 12.67
N GLU A 357 -15.16 -1.01 12.53
CA GLU A 357 -15.05 -2.25 11.75
C GLU A 357 -14.89 -1.97 10.25
N ALA A 358 -15.53 -0.91 9.73
CA ALA A 358 -15.40 -0.47 8.35
C ALA A 358 -14.09 0.29 8.07
N SER A 359 -13.44 0.88 9.08
CA SER A 359 -12.21 1.68 8.94
C SER A 359 -10.90 0.86 8.85
N GLY A 360 -10.98 -0.42 8.46
CA GLY A 360 -9.77 -1.20 8.18
C GLY A 360 -9.16 -1.90 9.39
N ASN A 361 -9.98 -2.37 10.33
CA ASN A 361 -9.48 -3.18 11.44
C ASN A 361 -8.87 -4.48 10.88
N ARG A 362 -7.57 -4.71 11.11
CA ARG A 362 -6.85 -5.93 10.71
C ARG A 362 -7.52 -7.11 11.42
N GLN A 363 -8.29 -7.92 10.70
CA GLN A 363 -8.89 -9.11 11.29
C GLN A 363 -7.82 -10.20 11.38
N ARG A 364 -8.17 -11.26 12.10
CA ARG A 364 -7.29 -12.41 12.26
C ARG A 364 -6.91 -13.00 10.90
N ASP A 365 -5.61 -13.15 10.65
CA ASP A 365 -5.06 -13.74 9.43
C ASP A 365 -4.26 -14.99 9.80
N ASP A 366 -4.93 -16.15 9.72
CA ASP A 366 -4.35 -17.44 10.11
C ASP A 366 -3.14 -17.82 9.23
N GLU A 367 -3.12 -17.42 7.96
CA GLU A 367 -2.04 -17.77 7.03
C GLU A 367 -0.77 -16.96 7.31
N THR A 368 -0.91 -15.65 7.52
CA THR A 368 0.22 -14.80 7.95
C THR A 368 0.72 -15.19 9.34
N GLN A 369 -0.19 -15.53 10.26
CA GLN A 369 0.17 -16.04 11.59
C GLN A 369 0.95 -17.36 11.50
N ALA A 370 0.51 -18.30 10.66
CA ALA A 370 1.18 -19.59 10.47
C ALA A 370 2.60 -19.40 9.92
N TYR A 371 2.76 -18.57 8.89
CA TYR A 371 4.06 -18.24 8.31
C TYR A 371 5.02 -17.64 9.33
N LEU A 372 4.57 -16.63 10.08
CA LEU A 372 5.40 -15.96 11.10
C LEU A 372 5.79 -16.92 12.23
N THR A 373 4.88 -17.79 12.65
CA THR A 373 5.17 -18.81 13.67
C THR A 373 6.25 -19.77 13.20
N GLU A 374 6.15 -20.29 11.98
CA GLU A 374 7.18 -21.16 11.41
C GLU A 374 8.53 -20.43 11.28
N PHE A 375 8.50 -19.18 10.80
CA PHE A 375 9.69 -18.35 10.66
C PHE A 375 10.42 -18.15 12.00
N PHE A 376 9.72 -17.75 13.07
CA PHE A 376 10.36 -17.52 14.37
C PHE A 376 10.86 -18.82 15.02
N LEU A 377 10.13 -19.93 14.87
CA LEU A 377 10.60 -21.24 15.36
C LEU A 377 11.88 -21.67 14.63
N ARG A 378 11.95 -21.47 13.31
CA ARG A 378 13.14 -21.75 12.53
C ARG A 378 14.29 -20.82 12.92
N ALA A 379 14.03 -19.51 13.05
CA ALA A 379 15.02 -18.53 13.44
C ALA A 379 15.65 -18.85 14.81
N ALA A 380 14.83 -19.26 15.79
CA ALA A 380 15.30 -19.66 17.11
C ALA A 380 16.11 -20.98 17.10
N ARG A 381 15.70 -21.97 16.29
CA ARG A 381 16.36 -23.28 16.19
C ARG A 381 17.69 -23.22 15.44
N GLU A 382 17.71 -22.53 14.31
CA GLU A 382 18.86 -22.46 13.39
C GLU A 382 19.75 -21.25 13.66
N ASP A 383 19.36 -20.33 14.56
CA ASP A 383 20.07 -19.07 14.83
C ASP A 383 20.23 -18.20 13.58
N VAL A 384 19.17 -18.14 12.77
CA VAL A 384 19.14 -17.42 11.49
C VAL A 384 19.52 -15.95 11.73
N ALA A 385 20.52 -15.46 10.99
CA ALA A 385 21.00 -14.08 11.09
C ALA A 385 21.33 -13.62 12.53
N ASN A 386 21.92 -14.51 13.33
CA ASN A 386 22.29 -14.27 14.74
C ASN A 386 21.07 -13.89 15.60
N PHE A 387 19.93 -14.55 15.38
CA PHE A 387 18.68 -14.29 16.08
C PHE A 387 18.83 -14.21 17.60
N LYS A 388 19.69 -15.03 18.23
CA LYS A 388 19.89 -15.01 19.69
C LYS A 388 20.46 -13.68 20.21
N GLU A 389 21.33 -13.03 19.44
CA GLU A 389 21.89 -11.73 19.81
C GLU A 389 20.80 -10.65 19.79
N TRP A 390 20.00 -10.64 18.72
CA TRP A 390 18.89 -9.71 18.56
C TRP A 390 17.77 -9.95 19.56
N TYR A 391 17.49 -11.22 19.90
CA TYR A 391 16.49 -11.59 20.90
C TYR A 391 16.76 -10.97 22.26
N GLY A 392 18.04 -10.85 22.66
CA GLY A 392 18.43 -10.21 23.92
C GLY A 392 18.15 -8.71 23.97
N LEU A 393 17.94 -8.06 22.82
CA LEU A 393 17.63 -6.64 22.70
C LEU A 393 16.11 -6.36 22.59
N LEU A 394 15.29 -7.40 22.50
CA LEU A 394 13.83 -7.28 22.52
C LEU A 394 13.33 -6.91 23.93
N ASN A 395 12.16 -6.29 24.00
CA ASN A 395 11.52 -5.96 25.27
C ASN A 395 10.87 -7.21 25.89
N ALA A 396 10.44 -7.11 27.15
CA ALA A 396 9.91 -8.26 27.89
C ALA A 396 8.60 -8.81 27.29
N GLU A 397 7.78 -7.96 26.67
CA GLU A 397 6.52 -8.36 26.04
C GLU A 397 6.78 -9.16 24.76
N GLU A 398 7.66 -8.65 23.89
CA GLU A 398 8.12 -9.32 22.66
C GLU A 398 8.77 -10.68 22.98
N GLN A 399 9.66 -10.72 23.97
CA GLN A 399 10.30 -11.97 24.43
C GLN A 399 9.27 -12.96 24.98
N GLY A 400 8.32 -12.47 25.79
CA GLY A 400 7.25 -13.28 26.37
C GLY A 400 6.43 -13.98 25.29
N LYS A 401 6.08 -13.27 24.22
CA LYS A 401 5.29 -13.82 23.11
C LYS A 401 6.05 -14.86 22.30
N LEU A 402 7.32 -14.62 22.00
CA LEU A 402 8.16 -15.61 21.35
C LEU A 402 8.32 -16.89 22.21
N ASN A 403 8.38 -16.74 23.53
CA ASN A 403 8.43 -17.88 24.45
C ASN A 403 7.11 -18.66 24.52
N GLU A 404 5.96 -17.97 24.52
CA GLU A 404 4.63 -18.61 24.43
C GLU A 404 4.51 -19.46 23.15
N LEU A 405 4.95 -18.93 22.01
CA LEU A 405 4.96 -19.68 20.74
C LEU A 405 5.84 -20.92 20.82
N ALA A 406 7.07 -20.78 21.34
CA ALA A 406 8.00 -21.89 21.49
C ALA A 406 7.44 -23.00 22.41
N GLN A 407 6.72 -22.63 23.47
CA GLN A 407 6.05 -23.58 24.37
C GLN A 407 4.87 -24.27 23.70
N SER A 408 4.04 -23.53 22.95
CA SER A 408 2.91 -24.11 22.22
C SER A 408 3.34 -25.11 21.14
N ALA A 409 4.46 -24.83 20.45
CA ALA A 409 5.04 -25.69 19.42
C ALA A 409 5.82 -26.90 19.98
N GLY A 410 6.15 -26.91 21.28
CA GLY A 410 6.76 -28.06 21.96
C GLY A 410 5.73 -29.07 22.49
N HIS A 411 4.45 -28.74 22.45
CA HIS A 411 3.32 -29.57 22.89
C HIS A 411 2.47 -30.13 21.75
N ALA A 412 2.77 -29.76 20.50
CA ALA A 412 2.27 -30.38 19.27
C ALA A 412 3.33 -31.35 18.70
#